data_AF-A0A327XA11-F1
#
_entry.id   AF-A0A327XA11-F1
#
_cell.length_a   1.000
_cell.length_b   1.000
_cell.length_c   1.000
_cell.angle_alpha   90.00
_cell.angle_beta   90.00
_cell.angle_gamma   90.00
#
_symmetry.space_group_name_H-M   'P 1'
#
loop_
_entity.id
_entity.type
_entity.pdbx_description
1 polymer ?
#
loop_
_entity_poly.entity_id
_entity_poly.type
_entity_poly.pdbx_seq_one_letter_code
_entity_poly.pdbx_strand_id
1 'polypeptide(L)'
;MNLILHLLLDAAVIFGLAYLMPQVDVKSFGTALLIAVILAVLNFLVGWLIRFPLNLVTFFLLTGIVRIVVTAILLKLIDKMMGSFTIAGFWPALVIAIAVAVVGGLVDGALAPSEEVIEHRQQEVMLLSPAVELASRR
;
A
#
# COMPACT_ATOMS: atom_id res chain seq x y z
N MET A 1 2.13 8.32 -0.51
CA MET A 1 2.25 9.29 -1.63
C MET A 1 2.81 8.53 -2.82
N ASN A 2 2.34 8.86 -4.03
CA ASN A 2 2.43 8.06 -5.28
C ASN A 2 1.47 6.86 -5.34
N LEU A 3 0.16 7.12 -5.24
CA LEU A 3 -0.90 6.12 -5.45
C LEU A 3 -0.70 5.32 -6.75
N ILE A 4 -0.19 5.98 -7.80
CA ILE A 4 0.17 5.32 -9.06
C ILE A 4 1.28 4.28 -8.88
N LEU A 5 2.32 4.57 -8.09
CA LEU A 5 3.42 3.61 -7.86
C LEU A 5 2.94 2.40 -7.07
N HIS A 6 2.21 2.60 -5.97
CA HIS A 6 1.63 1.49 -5.20
C HIS A 6 0.69 0.65 -6.05
N LEU A 7 -0.14 1.29 -6.87
CA LEU A 7 -1.04 0.58 -7.77
C LEU A 7 -0.28 -0.30 -8.78
N LEU A 8 0.76 0.25 -9.40
CA LEU A 8 1.59 -0.49 -10.36
C LEU A 8 2.36 -1.63 -9.66
N LEU A 9 2.85 -1.37 -8.45
CA LEU A 9 3.57 -2.33 -7.62
C LEU A 9 2.66 -3.50 -7.23
N ASP A 10 1.46 -3.22 -6.73
CA ASP A 10 0.47 -4.23 -6.37
C ASP A 10 0.08 -5.06 -7.60
N ALA A 11 -0.18 -4.41 -8.74
CA ALA A 11 -0.45 -5.09 -10.00
C ALA A 11 0.71 -6.00 -10.42
N ALA A 12 1.96 -5.51 -10.34
CA ALA A 12 3.15 -6.27 -10.69
C ALA A 12 3.36 -7.47 -9.75
N VAL A 13 3.13 -7.30 -8.44
CA VAL A 13 3.23 -8.39 -7.46
C VAL A 13 2.16 -9.45 -7.72
N ILE A 14 0.90 -9.05 -7.91
CA ILE A 14 -0.20 -9.98 -8.20
C ILE A 14 0.06 -10.75 -9.49
N PHE A 15 0.44 -10.03 -10.56
CA PHE A 15 0.73 -10.65 -11.86
C PHE A 15 1.95 -11.56 -11.80
N GLY A 16 3.04 -11.12 -11.18
CA GLY A 16 4.25 -11.92 -11.00
C GLY A 16 3.97 -13.19 -10.20
N LEU A 17 3.22 -13.08 -9.11
CA LEU A 17 2.83 -14.24 -8.31
C LEU A 17 1.88 -15.19 -9.03
N ALA A 18 1.05 -14.71 -9.95
CA ALA A 18 0.23 -15.57 -10.80
C ALA A 18 1.08 -16.49 -11.71
N TYR A 19 2.25 -16.04 -12.16
CA TYR A 19 3.18 -16.92 -12.90
C TYR A 19 3.90 -17.93 -12.01
N LEU A 20 4.12 -17.59 -10.74
CA LEU A 20 4.81 -18.48 -9.80
C LEU A 20 3.88 -19.52 -9.19
N MET A 21 2.58 -19.22 -9.08
CA MET A 21 1.59 -20.07 -8.42
C MET A 21 0.59 -20.67 -9.41
N PRO A 22 0.57 -22.00 -9.61
CA PRO A 22 -0.39 -22.65 -10.50
C PRO A 22 -1.85 -22.53 -10.03
N GLN A 23 -2.06 -22.14 -8.76
CA GLN A 23 -3.39 -21.92 -8.18
C GLN A 23 -3.98 -20.54 -8.49
N VAL A 24 -3.23 -19.66 -9.16
CA VAL A 24 -3.62 -18.27 -9.43
C VAL A 24 -3.58 -18.04 -10.94
N ASP A 25 -4.73 -17.75 -11.53
CA ASP A 25 -4.84 -17.48 -12.96
C ASP A 25 -5.22 -16.01 -13.19
N VAL A 26 -4.42 -15.32 -14.00
CA VAL A 26 -4.62 -13.93 -14.40
C VAL A 26 -4.51 -13.84 -15.91
N LYS A 27 -5.63 -13.53 -16.59
CA LYS A 27 -5.69 -13.56 -18.07
C LYS A 27 -4.68 -12.66 -18.78
N SER A 28 -4.33 -11.52 -18.20
CA SER A 28 -3.42 -10.55 -18.81
C SER A 28 -2.89 -9.53 -17.79
N PHE A 29 -1.82 -8.82 -18.15
CA PHE A 29 -1.32 -7.70 -17.34
C PHE A 29 -2.38 -6.59 -17.14
N GLY A 30 -3.22 -6.32 -18.15
CA GLY A 30 -4.33 -5.37 -18.02
C GLY A 30 -5.35 -5.81 -16.97
N THR A 31 -5.59 -7.11 -16.84
CA THR A 31 -6.41 -7.66 -15.77
C THR A 31 -5.77 -7.41 -14.40
N ALA A 32 -4.46 -7.63 -14.26
CA ALA A 32 -3.74 -7.37 -13.01
C ALA A 32 -3.82 -5.90 -12.58
N LEU A 33 -3.71 -4.98 -13.54
CA LEU A 33 -3.87 -3.55 -13.28
C LEU A 33 -5.30 -3.24 -12.79
N LEU A 34 -6.32 -3.82 -13.42
CA LEU A 34 -7.71 -3.65 -12.97
C LEU A 34 -7.95 -4.23 -11.57
N ILE A 35 -7.39 -5.40 -11.27
CA ILE A 35 -7.43 -5.99 -9.92
C ILE A 35 -6.81 -5.03 -8.91
N ALA A 36 -5.62 -4.47 -9.21
CA ALA A 36 -4.96 -3.54 -8.31
C ALA A 36 -5.80 -2.27 -8.09
N VAL A 37 -6.49 -1.76 -9.11
CA VAL A 37 -7.39 -0.59 -8.99
C VAL A 37 -8.55 -0.91 -8.06
N ILE A 38 -9.21 -2.05 -8.28
CA ILE A 38 -10.33 -2.48 -7.45
C ILE A 38 -9.85 -2.73 -6.01
N LEU A 39 -8.68 -3.36 -5.85
CA LEU A 39 -8.08 -3.62 -4.55
C LEU A 39 -7.76 -2.32 -3.81
N ALA A 40 -7.21 -1.31 -4.49
CA ALA A 40 -6.93 0.00 -3.91
C ALA A 40 -8.22 0.69 -3.44
N VAL A 41 -9.28 0.67 -4.27
CA VAL A 41 -10.59 1.22 -3.91
C VAL A 41 -11.19 0.46 -2.72
N LEU A 42 -11.23 -0.86 -2.76
CA LEU A 42 -11.74 -1.69 -1.67
C LEU A 42 -10.93 -1.48 -0.37
N ASN A 43 -9.61 -1.35 -0.47
CA ASN A 43 -8.74 -1.05 0.68
C ASN A 43 -9.09 0.30 1.30
N PHE A 44 -9.41 1.31 0.50
CA PHE A 44 -9.87 2.61 0.99
C PHE A 44 -11.21 2.50 1.72
N LEU A 45 -12.20 1.82 1.13
CA LEU A 45 -13.53 1.62 1.74
C LEU A 45 -13.43 0.83 3.05
N VAL A 46 -12.69 -0.28 3.07
CA VAL A 46 -12.53 -1.12 4.26
C VAL A 46 -11.67 -0.43 5.32
N GLY A 47 -10.69 0.38 4.91
CA GLY A 47 -9.91 1.22 5.81
C GLY A 47 -10.80 2.14 6.64
N TRP A 48 -11.77 2.79 5.99
CA TRP A 48 -12.72 3.67 6.66
C TRP A 48 -13.72 2.92 7.54
N LEU A 49 -14.31 1.82 7.04
CA LEU A 49 -15.40 1.13 7.73
C LEU A 49 -14.95 0.17 8.85
N ILE A 50 -13.85 -0.55 8.64
CA ILE A 50 -13.44 -1.68 9.51
C ILE A 50 -12.15 -1.37 10.29
N ARG A 51 -11.13 -0.76 9.66
CA ARG A 51 -9.84 -0.56 10.35
C ARG A 51 -9.89 0.51 11.42
N PHE A 52 -10.66 1.57 11.21
CA PHE A 52 -10.81 2.65 12.18
C PHE A 52 -11.33 2.15 13.55
N PRO A 53 -12.45 1.40 13.64
CA PRO A 53 -12.91 0.86 14.92
C PRO A 53 -12.01 -0.27 15.45
N LEU A 54 -11.47 -1.15 14.59
CA LEU A 54 -10.62 -2.25 15.06
C LEU A 54 -9.32 -1.77 15.70
N ASN A 55 -8.68 -0.74 15.14
CA ASN A 55 -7.43 -0.19 15.69
C ASN A 55 -7.61 0.36 17.10
N LEU A 56 -8.78 0.95 17.37
CA LEU A 56 -9.11 1.52 18.68
C LEU A 56 -9.27 0.43 19.75
N VAL A 57 -9.79 -0.74 19.36
CA VAL A 57 -9.98 -1.89 20.26
C VAL A 57 -8.68 -2.70 20.45
N THR A 58 -7.87 -2.83 19.40
CA THR A 58 -6.67 -3.69 19.42
C THR A 58 -5.37 -2.99 19.82
N PHE A 59 -5.43 -1.73 20.29
CA PHE A 59 -4.26 -0.92 20.65
C PHE A 59 -3.14 -0.96 19.58
N PHE A 60 -3.52 -0.95 18.29
CA PHE A 60 -2.61 -1.02 17.14
C PHE A 60 -1.76 -2.31 17.01
N LEU A 61 -1.77 -3.24 17.97
CA LEU A 61 -0.91 -4.42 17.97
C LEU A 61 -1.11 -5.34 16.75
N LEU A 62 -2.33 -5.37 16.20
CA LEU A 62 -2.71 -6.28 15.11
C LEU A 62 -2.84 -5.60 13.75
N THR A 63 -2.48 -4.32 13.62
CA THR A 63 -2.65 -3.54 12.38
C THR A 63 -2.08 -4.23 11.13
N GLY A 64 -0.87 -4.78 11.23
CA GLY A 64 -0.21 -5.47 10.12
C GLY A 64 -0.94 -6.74 9.70
N ILE A 65 -1.27 -7.61 10.66
CA ILE A 65 -1.95 -8.89 10.41
C ILE A 65 -3.36 -8.64 9.87
N VAL A 66 -4.11 -7.70 10.46
CA VAL A 66 -5.44 -7.33 10.00
C VAL A 66 -5.39 -6.81 8.56
N ARG A 67 -4.40 -5.98 8.20
CA ARG A 67 -4.23 -5.50 6.83
C ARG A 67 -4.04 -6.66 5.84
N ILE A 68 -3.22 -7.64 6.19
CA ILE A 68 -2.95 -8.82 5.35
C ILE A 68 -4.22 -9.66 5.18
N VAL A 69 -4.89 -9.99 6.28
CA VAL A 69 -6.12 -10.81 6.24
C VAL A 69 -7.23 -10.12 5.44
N VAL A 70 -7.42 -8.82 5.67
CA VAL A 70 -8.37 -8.00 4.90
C VAL A 70 -8.02 -8.01 3.42
N THR A 71 -6.76 -7.80 3.06
CA THR A 71 -6.30 -7.81 1.66
C THR A 71 -6.56 -9.15 0.99
N ALA A 72 -6.33 -10.27 1.69
CA ALA A 72 -6.62 -11.61 1.19
C ALA A 72 -8.12 -11.83 0.95
N ILE A 73 -8.97 -11.34 1.86
CA ILE A 73 -10.43 -11.39 1.70
C ILE A 73 -10.87 -10.55 0.50
N LEU A 74 -10.30 -9.35 0.33
CA LEU A 74 -10.58 -8.48 -0.82
C LEU A 74 -10.17 -9.13 -2.14
N LEU A 75 -9.01 -9.79 -2.20
CA LEU A 75 -8.60 -10.54 -3.39
C LEU A 75 -9.59 -11.66 -3.74
N LYS A 76 -10.09 -12.39 -2.73
CA LYS A 76 -11.15 -13.39 -2.93
C LYS A 76 -12.48 -12.78 -3.34
N LEU A 77 -12.77 -11.55 -2.93
CA LEU A 77 -13.94 -10.83 -3.39
C LEU A 77 -13.79 -10.45 -4.88
N ILE A 78 -12.61 -9.95 -5.28
CA ILE A 78 -12.31 -9.59 -6.66
C ILE A 78 -12.37 -10.82 -7.59
N ASP A 79 -11.81 -11.94 -7.16
CA ASP A 79 -11.91 -13.26 -7.82
C ASP A 79 -13.38 -13.63 -8.13
N LYS A 80 -14.30 -13.42 -7.18
CA LYS A 80 -15.74 -13.65 -7.42
C LYS A 80 -16.39 -12.62 -8.34
N MET A 81 -15.87 -11.39 -8.38
CA MET A 81 -16.40 -10.32 -9.23
C MET A 81 -15.88 -10.40 -10.67
N MET A 82 -14.72 -11.01 -10.89
CA MET A 82 -14.01 -10.99 -12.16
C MET A 82 -13.76 -12.41 -12.68
N GLY A 83 -14.43 -12.80 -13.78
CA GLY A 83 -14.14 -14.06 -14.47
C GLY A 83 -12.80 -14.11 -15.22
N SER A 84 -11.96 -13.07 -15.07
CA SER A 84 -10.61 -12.97 -15.66
C SER A 84 -9.49 -13.15 -14.63
N PHE A 85 -9.85 -13.36 -13.36
CA PHE A 85 -8.94 -13.59 -12.25
C PHE A 85 -9.48 -14.71 -11.40
N THR A 86 -8.74 -15.82 -11.29
CA THR A 86 -9.17 -16.97 -10.50
C THR A 86 -8.15 -17.28 -9.42
N ILE A 87 -8.61 -17.43 -8.18
CA ILE A 87 -7.77 -17.92 -7.07
C ILE A 87 -8.35 -19.21 -6.48
N ALA A 88 -7.64 -20.32 -6.67
CA ALA A 88 -8.02 -21.62 -6.11
C ALA A 88 -7.69 -21.72 -4.61
N GLY A 89 -8.71 -21.50 -3.77
CA GLY A 89 -8.61 -21.58 -2.30
C GLY A 89 -8.26 -20.25 -1.62
N PHE A 90 -8.10 -20.29 -0.29
CA PHE A 90 -7.75 -19.11 0.51
C PHE A 90 -6.24 -18.91 0.67
N TRP A 91 -5.46 -20.01 0.72
CA TRP A 91 -4.02 -19.96 0.92
C TRP A 91 -3.26 -19.13 -0.12
N PRO A 92 -3.52 -19.25 -1.44
CA PRO A 92 -2.82 -18.42 -2.41
C PRO A 92 -3.19 -16.93 -2.29
N ALA A 93 -4.45 -16.62 -1.96
CA ALA A 93 -4.87 -15.23 -1.71
C ALA A 93 -4.13 -14.62 -0.51
N LEU A 94 -3.90 -15.41 0.55
CA LEU A 94 -3.13 -14.98 1.71
C LEU A 94 -1.66 -14.73 1.36
N VAL A 95 -1.05 -15.61 0.56
CA VAL A 95 0.33 -15.43 0.10
C VAL A 95 0.48 -14.16 -0.74
N ILE A 96 -0.45 -13.91 -1.67
CA ILE A 96 -0.46 -12.65 -2.44
C ILE A 96 -0.58 -11.45 -1.50
N ALA A 97 -1.50 -11.49 -0.53
CA ALA A 97 -1.69 -10.40 0.41
C ALA A 97 -0.45 -10.12 1.27
N ILE A 98 0.27 -11.16 1.70
CA ILE A 98 1.54 -11.02 2.42
C ILE A 98 2.59 -10.36 1.52
N ALA A 99 2.73 -10.84 0.29
CA ALA A 99 3.71 -10.28 -0.65
C ALA A 99 3.42 -8.80 -0.96
N VAL A 100 2.17 -8.46 -1.24
CA VAL A 100 1.72 -7.06 -1.41
C VAL A 100 2.06 -6.23 -0.18
N ALA A 101 1.77 -6.73 1.03
CA ALA A 101 2.06 -6.02 2.27
C ALA A 101 3.56 -5.80 2.51
N VAL A 102 4.40 -6.79 2.21
CA VAL A 102 5.86 -6.72 2.37
C VAL A 102 6.45 -5.76 1.34
N VAL A 103 6.13 -5.94 0.06
CA VAL A 103 6.66 -5.14 -1.04
C VAL A 103 6.23 -3.68 -0.90
N GLY A 104 4.96 -3.42 -0.57
CA GLY A 104 4.48 -2.07 -0.27
C GLY A 104 5.22 -1.43 0.91
N GLY A 105 5.43 -2.18 2.00
CA GLY A 105 6.16 -1.69 3.17
C GLY A 105 7.63 -1.37 2.88
N LEU A 106 8.29 -2.17 2.05
CA LEU A 106 9.67 -1.91 1.63
C LEU A 106 9.77 -0.64 0.77
N VAL A 107 8.84 -0.45 -0.16
CA VAL A 107 8.80 0.76 -1.00
C VAL A 107 8.51 2.00 -0.16
N ASP A 108 7.58 1.91 0.79
CA ASP A 108 7.30 3.00 1.72
C ASP A 108 8.53 3.36 2.58
N GLY A 109 9.28 2.36 3.05
CA GLY A 109 10.52 2.56 3.79
C GLY A 109 11.65 3.14 2.95
N ALA A 110 11.79 2.71 1.69
CA ALA A 110 12.82 3.21 0.77
C ALA A 110 12.54 4.64 0.28
N LEU A 111 11.27 5.03 0.19
CA LEU A 111 10.84 6.37 -0.21
C LEU A 111 10.73 7.35 0.98
N ALA A 112 10.97 6.89 2.20
CA ALA A 112 11.04 7.76 3.38
C ALA A 112 12.23 8.72 3.22
N PRO A 113 12.01 10.05 3.22
CA PRO A 113 13.11 11.02 3.14
C PRO A 113 14.11 10.78 4.28
N SER A 114 15.39 10.66 3.95
CA SER A 114 16.46 10.58 4.96
C SER A 114 16.46 11.84 5.81
N GLU A 115 16.59 11.68 7.13
CA GLU A 115 16.53 12.78 8.11
C GLU A 115 17.53 13.92 7.80
N GLU A 116 18.62 13.61 7.10
CA GLU A 116 19.65 14.53 6.64
C GLU A 116 19.11 15.70 5.77
N VAL A 117 18.08 15.47 4.94
CA VAL A 117 17.49 16.51 4.07
C VAL A 117 16.60 17.47 4.87
N ILE A 118 16.00 17.00 5.97
CA ILE A 118 15.15 17.80 6.84
C ILE A 118 16.02 18.71 7.71
N GLU A 119 17.11 18.18 8.28
CA GLU A 119 18.06 18.99 9.06
C GLU A 119 18.70 20.09 8.21
N HIS A 120 19.09 19.80 6.96
CA HIS A 120 19.71 20.80 6.10
C HIS A 120 18.76 21.96 5.74
N ARG A 121 17.46 21.67 5.53
CA ARG A 121 16.45 22.73 5.34
C ARG A 121 16.14 23.48 6.62
N GLN A 122 16.15 22.83 7.77
CA GLN A 122 15.95 23.50 9.06
C GLN A 122 17.12 24.42 9.39
N GLN A 123 18.35 24.01 9.09
CA GLN A 123 19.54 24.86 9.21
C GLN A 123 19.45 26.07 8.28
N GLU A 124 19.06 25.89 7.02
CA GLU A 124 18.89 27.00 6.08
C GLU A 124 17.81 27.99 6.55
N VAL A 125 16.67 27.50 7.05
CA VAL A 125 15.61 28.36 7.63
C VAL A 125 16.05 29.05 8.92
N MET A 126 16.82 28.36 9.78
CA MET A 126 17.34 28.94 11.03
C MET A 126 18.41 30.02 10.78
N LEU A 127 19.21 29.87 9.72
CA LEU A 127 20.20 30.86 9.28
C LEU A 127 19.56 32.10 8.65
N LEU A 128 18.41 31.94 7.98
CA LEU A 128 17.69 33.05 7.34
C LEU A 128 16.80 33.83 8.32
N SER A 129 16.38 33.22 9.43
CA SER A 129 15.56 33.87 10.48
C SER A 129 16.11 35.21 11.00
N PRO A 130 17.39 35.31 11.43
CA PRO A 130 17.94 36.59 11.90
C PRO A 130 18.07 37.64 10.78
N ALA A 131 18.29 37.24 9.52
CA ALA A 131 18.40 38.17 8.39
C ALA A 131 17.03 38.74 7.98
N VAL A 132 15.98 37.91 8.01
CA VAL A 132 14.59 38.33 7.72
C VAL A 132 14.04 39.23 8.84
N GLU A 133 14.38 38.95 10.09
CA GLU A 133 13.93 39.76 11.24
C GLU A 133 14.56 41.17 11.24
N LEU A 134 15.80 41.31 10.78
CA LEU A 134 16.47 42.61 10.60
C LEU A 134 15.94 43.41 9.40
N ALA A 135 15.46 42.73 8.35
CA ALA A 135 14.85 43.38 7.18
C ALA A 135 13.41 43.85 7.44
N SER A 136 12.68 43.17 8.33
CA SER A 136 11.30 43.49 8.74
C SER A 136 11.19 44.72 9.66
N ARG A 137 12.27 45.09 10.35
CA ARG A 137 12.30 46.23 11.30
C ARG A 137 12.72 47.58 10.68
N ARG A 138 12.85 47.69 9.36
CA ARG A 138 13.11 48.97 8.66
C ARG A 138 11.86 49.42 7.91
#